data_AF-A0A511Y6F6-F1
#
_entry.id   AF-A0A511Y6F6-F1
#
_cell.length_a   1.000
_cell.length_b   1.000
_cell.length_c   1.000
_cell.angle_alpha   90.00
_cell.angle_beta   90.00
_cell.angle_gamma   90.00
#
_symmetry.space_group_name_H-M   'P 1'
#
loop_
_entity.id
_entity.type
_entity.pdbx_description
1 polymer ?
#
loop_
_entity_poly.entity_id
_entity_poly.type
_entity_poly.pdbx_seq_one_letter_code
_entity_poly.pdbx_strand_id
1 'polypeptide(L)'
;MFFAQALKVVIKQDGKVIEPVNDVYELKKTAFLFEITSVNLEGFLIGATTDKDIYTAAAGPYNPEVPWFQNTGMAEELYNKDKELFLTDTAPSYWYYTDAKDHRFDKNPKGNLKQWTATRTITRFYDIMTDQAINLKDFDGNAYVFMYESIYNDEYDLTGKKILSLRFIKIPDCSSQESYLFDNQTVFYGQFNG
;
A
#
# COMPACT_ATOMS: atom_id res chain seq x y z
N MET A 1 19.95 -19.15 -17.30
CA MET A 1 18.79 -19.43 -16.43
C MET A 1 18.39 -18.11 -15.78
N PHE A 2 17.33 -17.46 -16.25
CA PHE A 2 16.79 -16.28 -15.58
C PHE A 2 15.99 -16.79 -14.36
N PHE A 3 16.34 -16.30 -13.17
CA PHE A 3 15.55 -16.60 -11.98
C PHE A 3 14.25 -15.79 -12.03
N ALA A 4 13.13 -16.42 -11.65
CA ALA A 4 11.84 -15.73 -11.62
C ALA A 4 11.89 -14.55 -10.64
N GLN A 5 11.31 -13.44 -11.06
CA GLN A 5 11.19 -12.24 -10.27
C GLN A 5 9.90 -12.25 -9.46
N ALA A 6 9.95 -11.86 -8.18
CA ALA A 6 8.78 -11.85 -7.32
C ALA A 6 8.83 -10.74 -6.27
N LEU A 7 7.64 -10.20 -5.94
CA LEU A 7 7.42 -9.32 -4.81
C LEU A 7 6.33 -9.93 -3.92
N LYS A 8 6.63 -10.12 -2.64
CA LYS A 8 5.64 -10.47 -1.61
C LYS A 8 5.51 -9.31 -0.65
N VAL A 9 4.26 -8.88 -0.41
CA VAL A 9 3.94 -7.79 0.51
C VAL A 9 2.91 -8.27 1.52
N VAL A 10 3.24 -8.16 2.81
CA VAL A 10 2.37 -8.48 3.93
C VAL A 10 2.07 -7.20 4.70
N ILE A 11 0.82 -6.98 5.09
CA ILE A 11 0.46 -5.86 5.97
C ILE A 11 0.46 -6.38 7.41
N LYS A 12 1.14 -5.67 8.31
CA LYS A 12 1.06 -5.94 9.75
C LYS A 12 0.59 -4.72 10.52
N GLN A 13 -0.20 -4.95 11.56
CA GLN A 13 -0.62 -3.93 12.53
C GLN A 13 -0.60 -4.56 13.93
N ASP A 14 -0.11 -3.83 14.93
CA ASP A 14 0.06 -4.32 16.31
C ASP A 14 0.86 -5.65 16.39
N GLY A 15 1.84 -5.82 15.50
CA GLY A 15 2.67 -7.03 15.42
C GLY A 15 2.00 -8.25 14.79
N LYS A 16 0.74 -8.15 14.35
CA LYS A 16 -0.03 -9.22 13.72
C LYS A 16 -0.13 -9.02 12.22
N VAL A 17 -0.13 -10.11 11.46
CA VAL A 17 -0.47 -10.09 10.03
C VAL A 17 -1.96 -9.79 9.90
N ILE A 18 -2.29 -8.84 9.03
CA ILE A 18 -3.67 -8.54 8.66
C ILE A 18 -3.97 -9.26 7.35
N GLU A 19 -4.94 -10.16 7.40
CA GLU A 19 -5.44 -10.85 6.22
C GLU A 19 -6.62 -10.05 5.62
N PRO A 20 -6.75 -10.00 4.29
CA PRO A 20 -7.87 -9.32 3.67
C PRO A 20 -9.15 -10.15 3.79
N VAL A 21 -10.29 -9.46 3.88
CA VAL A 21 -11.62 -10.04 3.73
C VAL A 21 -12.23 -9.47 2.45
N ASN A 22 -12.55 -10.32 1.48
CA ASN A 22 -13.01 -9.92 0.13
C ASN A 22 -12.07 -8.87 -0.51
N ASP A 23 -10.77 -9.16 -0.49
CA ASP A 23 -9.69 -8.30 -0.99
C ASP A 23 -9.49 -6.97 -0.24
N VAL A 24 -10.23 -6.71 0.83
CA VAL A 24 -10.14 -5.51 1.67
C VAL A 24 -9.37 -5.80 2.95
N TYR A 25 -8.31 -5.03 3.18
CA TYR A 25 -7.57 -4.94 4.43
C TYR A 25 -8.21 -3.86 5.30
N GLU A 26 -9.01 -4.28 6.28
CA GLU A 26 -9.53 -3.36 7.29
C GLU A 26 -8.48 -3.11 8.36
N LEU A 27 -8.00 -1.87 8.47
CA LEU A 27 -6.96 -1.47 9.39
C LEU A 27 -7.53 -0.53 10.45
N LYS A 28 -7.03 -0.64 11.69
CA LYS A 28 -7.30 0.38 12.72
C LYS A 28 -6.65 1.70 12.32
N LYS A 29 -7.18 2.78 12.90
CA LYS A 29 -6.66 4.15 12.85
C LYS A 29 -5.31 4.36 13.58
N THR A 30 -4.40 3.40 13.44
CA THR A 30 -3.07 3.37 14.06
C THR A 30 -2.02 2.92 13.05
N ALA A 31 -0.75 3.10 13.39
CA ALA A 31 0.36 2.75 12.50
C ALA A 31 0.28 1.28 12.04
N PHE A 32 0.57 1.06 10.77
CA PHE A 32 0.74 -0.26 10.17
C PHE A 32 2.07 -0.31 9.43
N LEU A 33 2.48 -1.50 9.00
CA LEU A 33 3.68 -1.68 8.21
C LEU A 33 3.43 -2.57 7.00
N PHE A 34 4.12 -2.28 5.91
CA PHE A 34 4.36 -3.22 4.84
C PHE A 34 5.63 -4.00 5.16
N GLU A 35 5.53 -5.33 5.25
CA GLU A 35 6.67 -6.23 5.25
C GLU A 35 6.86 -6.78 3.84
N ILE A 36 8.03 -6.51 3.26
CA ILE A 36 8.32 -6.75 1.85
C ILE A 36 9.42 -7.80 1.74
N THR A 37 9.20 -8.78 0.87
CA THR A 37 10.22 -9.71 0.39
C THR A 37 10.30 -9.61 -1.12
N SER A 38 11.50 -9.37 -1.62
CA SER A 38 11.77 -9.21 -3.04
C SER A 38 12.79 -10.24 -3.51
N VAL A 39 12.60 -10.76 -4.71
CA VAL A 39 13.51 -11.70 -5.39
C VAL A 39 13.75 -11.19 -6.81
N ASN A 40 15.02 -10.95 -7.15
CA ASN A 40 15.52 -10.40 -8.42
C ASN A 40 14.80 -9.12 -8.86
N LEU A 41 14.44 -8.27 -7.89
CA LEU A 41 13.75 -7.02 -8.12
C LEU A 41 14.34 -5.93 -7.23
N GLU A 42 14.97 -4.93 -7.84
CA GLU A 42 15.61 -3.80 -7.14
C GLU A 42 14.58 -2.83 -6.55
N GLY A 43 13.53 -2.51 -7.31
CA GLY A 43 12.49 -1.58 -6.88
C GLY A 43 11.26 -1.63 -7.77
N PHE A 44 10.19 -1.01 -7.30
CA PHE A 44 8.90 -1.01 -7.97
C PHE A 44 8.22 0.34 -7.80
N LEU A 45 7.23 0.59 -8.65
CA LEU A 45 6.35 1.75 -8.53
C LEU A 45 5.20 1.41 -7.60
N ILE A 46 4.80 2.39 -6.78
CA ILE A 46 3.64 2.29 -5.90
C ILE A 46 2.77 3.54 -6.05
N GLY A 47 1.55 3.36 -6.53
CA GLY A 47 0.51 4.38 -6.47
C GLY A 47 -0.37 4.14 -5.26
N ALA A 48 -0.77 5.21 -4.56
CA ALA A 48 -1.83 5.14 -3.57
C ALA A 48 -2.78 6.33 -3.75
N THR A 49 -4.09 6.09 -3.74
CA THR A 49 -5.10 7.10 -4.00
C THR A 49 -6.36 6.83 -3.17
N THR A 50 -7.15 7.87 -2.92
CA THR A 50 -8.53 7.75 -2.41
C THR A 50 -9.56 7.61 -3.53
N ASP A 51 -9.17 7.83 -4.79
CA ASP A 51 -10.01 7.72 -5.97
C ASP A 51 -10.02 6.26 -6.49
N LYS A 52 -11.20 5.64 -6.42
CA LYS A 52 -11.40 4.25 -6.85
C LYS A 52 -11.26 4.09 -8.36
N ASP A 53 -11.60 5.10 -9.15
CA ASP A 53 -11.63 5.02 -10.61
C ASP A 53 -10.21 5.03 -11.17
N ILE A 54 -9.33 5.86 -10.61
CA ILE A 54 -7.89 5.86 -10.94
C ILE A 54 -7.29 4.48 -10.65
N TYR A 55 -7.53 3.95 -9.45
CA TYR A 55 -7.04 2.62 -9.10
C TYR A 55 -7.59 1.55 -10.05
N THR A 56 -8.89 1.57 -10.35
CA THR A 56 -9.54 0.54 -11.17
C THR A 56 -9.00 0.59 -12.61
N ALA A 57 -8.80 1.78 -13.16
CA ALA A 57 -8.16 1.97 -14.45
C ALA A 57 -6.69 1.49 -14.44
N ALA A 58 -5.95 1.78 -13.38
CA ALA A 58 -4.59 1.31 -13.20
C ALA A 58 -4.48 -0.22 -13.05
N ALA A 59 -5.43 -0.86 -12.37
CA ALA A 59 -5.47 -2.30 -12.14
C ALA A 59 -5.99 -3.10 -13.35
N GLY A 60 -6.78 -2.47 -14.23
CA GLY A 60 -7.31 -3.07 -15.45
C GLY A 60 -6.25 -3.29 -16.55
N PRO A 61 -6.66 -3.55 -17.80
CA PRO A 61 -5.76 -3.56 -18.95
C PRO A 61 -4.87 -2.32 -19.01
N TYR A 62 -3.68 -2.43 -19.62
CA TYR A 62 -2.82 -1.26 -19.78
C TYR A 62 -3.55 -0.17 -20.58
N ASN A 63 -3.63 1.02 -20.00
CA ASN A 63 -4.20 2.20 -20.62
C ASN A 63 -3.21 3.34 -20.36
N PRO A 64 -2.47 3.82 -21.37
CA PRO A 64 -1.46 4.86 -21.17
C PRO A 64 -2.06 6.12 -20.55
N GLU A 65 -3.34 6.43 -20.77
CA GLU A 65 -4.00 7.64 -20.27
C GLU A 65 -4.18 7.68 -18.74
N VAL A 66 -3.91 6.59 -18.02
CA VAL A 66 -3.91 6.61 -16.55
C VAL A 66 -2.75 7.50 -16.08
N PRO A 67 -2.99 8.53 -15.23
CA PRO A 67 -1.95 9.50 -14.88
C PRO A 67 -0.66 8.89 -14.32
N TRP A 68 -0.76 7.82 -13.53
CA TRP A 68 0.42 7.11 -13.01
C TRP A 68 1.35 6.52 -14.06
N PHE A 69 0.88 6.34 -15.30
CA PHE A 69 1.68 5.85 -16.42
C PHE A 69 2.22 7.00 -17.29
N GLN A 70 1.76 8.24 -17.05
CA GLN A 70 2.21 9.43 -17.75
C GLN A 70 3.39 10.13 -17.05
N ASN A 71 3.68 9.76 -15.81
CA ASN A 71 4.68 10.44 -14.98
C ASN A 71 5.74 9.49 -14.44
N THR A 72 6.94 10.01 -14.24
CA THR A 72 8.02 9.29 -13.56
C THR A 72 7.72 9.13 -12.07
N GLY A 73 8.24 8.05 -11.48
CA GLY A 73 8.06 7.81 -10.05
C GLY A 73 8.64 8.91 -9.16
N MET A 74 7.85 9.40 -8.21
CA MET A 74 8.26 10.33 -7.18
C MET A 74 9.21 9.65 -6.19
N ALA A 75 10.26 10.37 -5.78
CA ALA A 75 11.16 9.90 -4.76
C ALA A 75 10.59 10.24 -3.37
N GLU A 76 10.15 9.23 -2.63
CA GLU A 76 9.90 9.38 -1.19
C GLU A 76 11.22 9.42 -0.42
N GLU A 77 11.23 9.92 0.82
CA GLU A 77 12.47 10.07 1.60
C GLU A 77 13.22 8.76 1.86
N LEU A 78 14.57 8.87 1.95
CA LEU A 78 15.42 7.74 2.32
C LEU A 78 15.12 7.28 3.75
N TYR A 79 15.27 5.98 3.99
CA TYR A 79 15.06 5.37 5.32
C TYR A 79 13.64 5.52 5.89
N ASN A 80 12.66 5.88 5.05
CA ASN A 80 11.28 6.16 5.44
C ASN A 80 11.19 7.11 6.64
N LYS A 81 11.95 8.21 6.58
CA LYS A 81 12.18 9.13 7.71
C LYS A 81 10.88 9.64 8.34
N ASP A 82 9.92 10.03 7.51
CA ASP A 82 8.65 10.61 7.93
C ASP A 82 7.53 9.59 8.13
N LYS A 83 7.80 8.30 7.84
CA LYS A 83 6.87 7.18 8.03
C LYS A 83 5.50 7.43 7.41
N GLU A 84 5.52 7.80 6.13
CA GLU A 84 4.33 8.17 5.38
C GLU A 84 4.19 7.37 4.10
N LEU A 85 2.97 7.37 3.60
CA LEU A 85 2.63 6.91 2.26
C LEU A 85 2.01 8.10 1.53
N PHE A 86 2.52 8.40 0.34
CA PHE A 86 1.97 9.45 -0.50
C PHE A 86 0.62 9.02 -1.07
N LEU A 87 -0.40 9.86 -0.89
CA LEU A 87 -1.66 9.79 -1.61
C LEU A 87 -1.60 10.75 -2.78
N THR A 88 -1.85 10.24 -3.98
CA THR A 88 -1.63 10.98 -5.22
C THR A 88 -2.35 10.33 -6.39
N ASP A 89 -2.93 11.20 -7.21
CA ASP A 89 -3.65 10.84 -8.42
C ASP A 89 -2.79 11.02 -9.67
N THR A 90 -1.60 11.58 -9.54
CA THR A 90 -0.83 12.11 -10.69
C THR A 90 0.40 11.29 -11.01
N ALA A 91 1.13 10.82 -10.01
CA ALA A 91 2.35 10.04 -10.22
C ALA A 91 2.49 8.95 -9.14
N PRO A 92 3.03 7.77 -9.47
CA PRO A 92 3.41 6.79 -8.45
C PRO A 92 4.65 7.27 -7.68
N SER A 93 4.94 6.69 -6.52
CA SER A 93 6.26 6.73 -5.90
C SER A 93 7.15 5.60 -6.41
N TYR A 94 8.47 5.78 -6.38
CA TYR A 94 9.45 4.72 -6.64
C TYR A 94 10.08 4.24 -5.34
N TRP A 95 9.83 2.98 -4.96
CA TRP A 95 10.44 2.34 -3.80
C TRP A 95 11.46 1.30 -4.24
N TYR A 96 12.68 1.40 -3.73
CA TYR A 96 13.78 0.53 -4.11
C TYR A 96 14.70 0.19 -2.94
N TYR A 97 15.50 -0.85 -3.15
CA TYR A 97 16.62 -1.28 -2.33
C TYR A 97 17.82 -1.59 -3.23
N THR A 98 18.88 -0.79 -3.12
CA THR A 98 20.17 -1.09 -3.75
C THR A 98 21.11 -1.71 -2.72
N ASP A 99 21.24 -1.09 -1.54
CA ASP A 99 21.94 -1.64 -0.39
C ASP A 99 21.39 -1.09 0.95
N ALA A 100 22.04 -1.43 2.07
CA ALA A 100 21.62 -1.02 3.41
C ALA A 100 21.72 0.49 3.70
N LYS A 101 22.37 1.26 2.82
CA LYS A 101 22.56 2.71 2.90
C LYS A 101 21.79 3.46 1.82
N ASP A 102 21.29 2.79 0.79
CA ASP A 102 20.52 3.43 -0.27
C ASP A 102 19.23 2.64 -0.55
N HIS A 103 18.16 3.09 0.09
CA HIS A 103 16.84 2.48 -0.04
C HIS A 103 15.75 3.41 0.49
N ARG A 104 14.50 3.12 0.11
CA ARG A 104 13.35 3.90 0.59
C ARG A 104 12.73 3.38 1.87
N PHE A 105 12.95 2.12 2.23
CA PHE A 105 12.33 1.44 3.40
C PHE A 105 12.79 1.92 4.77
N ASP A 106 12.20 1.43 5.86
CA ASP A 106 12.67 1.65 7.23
C ASP A 106 14.14 1.19 7.40
N LYS A 107 14.80 1.69 8.45
CA LYS A 107 16.18 1.29 8.78
C LYS A 107 16.31 -0.22 8.98
N ASN A 108 17.49 -0.73 8.63
CA ASN A 108 17.91 -2.13 8.75
C ASN A 108 17.20 -3.14 7.80
N PRO A 109 17.01 -2.82 6.50
CA PRO A 109 16.67 -3.86 5.53
C PRO A 109 17.79 -4.91 5.47
N LYS A 110 17.46 -6.11 4.99
CA LYS A 110 18.38 -7.25 4.93
C LYS A 110 18.46 -7.80 3.52
N GLY A 111 19.62 -8.32 3.14
CA GLY A 111 19.80 -9.04 1.88
C GLY A 111 20.72 -8.31 0.89
N ASN A 112 20.45 -8.50 -0.40
CA ASN A 112 21.19 -7.93 -1.52
C ASN A 112 20.28 -7.82 -2.76
N LEU A 113 20.81 -7.36 -3.89
CA LEU A 113 20.07 -7.16 -5.14
C LEU A 113 19.35 -8.42 -5.68
N LYS A 114 19.81 -9.63 -5.34
CA LYS A 114 19.13 -10.87 -5.76
C LYS A 114 17.95 -11.20 -4.86
N GLN A 115 18.03 -10.88 -3.58
CA GLN A 115 16.97 -11.12 -2.62
C GLN A 115 17.13 -10.21 -1.41
N TRP A 116 16.08 -9.47 -1.07
CA TRP A 116 16.06 -8.59 0.08
C TRP A 116 14.72 -8.60 0.80
N THR A 117 14.76 -8.24 2.08
CA THR A 117 13.60 -7.99 2.91
C THR A 117 13.70 -6.63 3.58
N ALA A 118 12.56 -5.94 3.66
CA ALA A 118 12.48 -4.63 4.27
C ALA A 118 11.10 -4.40 4.87
N THR A 119 11.00 -3.41 5.75
CA THR A 119 9.71 -2.93 6.25
C THR A 119 9.51 -1.48 5.84
N ARG A 120 8.28 -1.05 5.61
CA ARG A 120 7.93 0.37 5.54
C ARG A 120 6.80 0.65 6.52
N THR A 121 7.10 1.39 7.57
CA THR A 121 6.13 1.79 8.60
C THR A 121 5.35 3.02 8.14
N ILE A 122 4.02 2.95 8.19
CA ILE A 122 3.13 4.06 7.84
C ILE A 122 2.42 4.52 9.11
N THR A 123 2.58 5.80 9.44
CA THR A 123 1.95 6.47 10.59
C THR A 123 0.98 7.57 10.19
N ARG A 124 1.08 8.03 8.94
CA ARG A 124 0.26 9.07 8.32
C ARG A 124 0.24 8.87 6.81
N PHE A 125 -0.75 9.45 6.16
CA PHE A 125 -0.71 9.71 4.73
C PHE A 125 -0.16 11.11 4.48
N TYR A 126 0.42 11.32 3.31
CA TYR A 126 0.73 12.65 2.80
C TYR A 126 -0.02 12.84 1.49
N ASP A 127 -1.03 13.70 1.48
CA ASP A 127 -1.78 14.03 0.28
C ASP A 127 -1.00 15.05 -0.55
N ILE A 128 -0.48 14.59 -1.68
CA ILE A 128 0.32 15.38 -2.62
C ILE A 128 -0.53 16.43 -3.32
N MET A 129 -1.83 16.18 -3.49
CA MET A 129 -2.73 17.08 -4.21
C MET A 129 -3.06 18.33 -3.38
N THR A 130 -3.04 18.17 -2.05
CA THR A 130 -3.35 19.25 -1.09
C THR A 130 -2.14 19.72 -0.27
N ASP A 131 -0.98 19.10 -0.47
CA ASP A 131 0.27 19.34 0.28
C ASP A 131 0.07 19.18 1.80
N GLN A 132 -0.65 18.13 2.21
CA GLN A 132 -1.09 17.96 3.60
C GLN A 132 -0.75 16.58 4.15
N ALA A 133 -0.13 16.57 5.34
CA ALA A 133 -0.02 15.37 6.15
C ALA A 133 -1.33 15.06 6.90
N ILE A 134 -1.84 13.84 6.75
CA ILE A 134 -3.07 13.34 7.38
C ILE A 134 -2.71 12.18 8.31
N ASN A 135 -2.81 12.39 9.63
CA ASN A 135 -2.57 11.29 10.57
C ASN A 135 -3.60 10.18 10.36
N LEU A 136 -3.21 8.92 10.55
CA LEU A 136 -4.14 7.79 10.41
C LEU A 136 -5.33 7.84 11.37
N LYS A 137 -5.18 8.52 12.52
CA LYS A 137 -6.28 8.77 13.47
C LYS A 137 -7.34 9.74 12.95
N ASP A 138 -6.96 10.61 12.03
CA ASP A 138 -7.77 11.68 11.47
C ASP A 138 -8.23 11.33 10.04
N PHE A 139 -7.81 10.17 9.50
CA PHE A 139 -8.20 9.70 8.18
C PHE A 139 -9.46 8.84 8.26
N ASP A 140 -10.42 9.15 7.39
CA ASP A 140 -11.67 8.43 7.22
C ASP A 140 -11.84 8.01 5.76
N GLY A 141 -12.02 6.71 5.52
CA GLY A 141 -12.30 6.18 4.20
C GLY A 141 -11.32 5.11 3.73
N ASN A 142 -11.08 5.10 2.41
CA ASN A 142 -10.31 4.05 1.75
C ASN A 142 -9.06 4.62 1.09
N ALA A 143 -7.97 3.86 1.16
CA ALA A 143 -6.79 4.06 0.34
C ALA A 143 -6.59 2.84 -0.56
N TYR A 144 -6.47 3.07 -1.85
CA TYR A 144 -6.28 2.06 -2.88
C TYR A 144 -4.82 2.06 -3.30
N VAL A 145 -4.11 0.95 -3.06
CA VAL A 145 -2.66 0.87 -3.28
C VAL A 145 -2.34 -0.13 -4.39
N PHE A 146 -1.56 0.32 -5.37
CA PHE A 146 -1.16 -0.44 -6.54
C PHE A 146 0.36 -0.47 -6.67
N MET A 147 0.95 -1.67 -6.69
CA MET A 147 2.39 -1.86 -6.85
C MET A 147 2.68 -2.59 -8.16
N TYR A 148 3.57 -2.02 -8.98
CA TYR A 148 3.81 -2.50 -10.34
C TYR A 148 5.22 -2.18 -10.85
N GLU A 149 5.57 -2.81 -11.96
CA GLU A 149 6.71 -2.43 -12.79
C GLU A 149 6.22 -1.87 -14.12
N SER A 150 6.93 -0.86 -14.60
CA SER A 150 6.76 -0.34 -15.96
C SER A 150 7.43 -1.27 -16.98
N ILE A 151 6.78 -1.49 -18.12
CA ILE A 151 7.34 -2.24 -19.25
C ILE A 151 7.62 -1.24 -20.36
N TYR A 152 8.88 -1.16 -20.77
CA TYR A 152 9.34 -0.28 -21.84
C TYR A 152 9.71 -1.07 -23.09
N ASN A 153 9.53 -0.48 -24.28
CA ASN A 153 10.14 -0.97 -25.52
C ASN A 153 11.62 -0.53 -25.61
N ASP A 154 12.28 -0.88 -26.72
CA ASP A 154 13.68 -0.53 -26.98
C ASP A 154 13.89 0.99 -27.15
N GLU A 155 12.83 1.73 -27.50
CA GLU A 155 12.81 3.19 -27.60
C GLU A 155 12.56 3.91 -26.26
N TYR A 156 12.41 3.16 -25.16
CA TYR A 156 12.05 3.66 -23.82
C TYR A 156 10.64 4.29 -23.71
N ASP A 157 9.74 3.98 -24.63
CA ASP A 157 8.32 4.26 -24.49
C ASP A 157 7.67 3.27 -23.51
N LEU A 158 6.82 3.79 -22.62
CA LEU A 158 6.04 2.94 -21.73
C LEU A 158 4.95 2.22 -22.53
N THR A 159 5.10 0.90 -22.67
CA THR A 159 4.20 0.05 -23.46
C THR A 159 3.33 -0.87 -22.61
N GLY A 160 3.59 -0.95 -21.31
CA GLY A 160 2.82 -1.80 -20.43
C GLY A 160 3.18 -1.66 -18.96
N LYS A 161 2.56 -2.54 -18.19
CA LYS A 161 2.81 -2.70 -16.76
C LYS A 161 2.78 -4.17 -16.38
N LYS A 162 3.54 -4.54 -15.35
CA LYS A 162 3.44 -5.82 -14.67
C LYS A 162 2.92 -5.59 -13.26
N ILE A 163 1.74 -6.14 -12.97
CA ILE A 163 1.13 -6.04 -11.65
C ILE A 163 1.93 -6.93 -10.69
N LEU A 164 2.42 -6.32 -9.60
CA LEU A 164 3.13 -7.04 -8.55
C LEU A 164 2.22 -7.28 -7.34
N SER A 165 1.41 -6.29 -6.97
CA SER A 165 0.54 -6.36 -5.80
C SER A 165 -0.58 -5.31 -5.86
N LEU A 166 -1.76 -5.69 -5.41
CA LEU A 166 -2.96 -4.86 -5.29
C LEU A 166 -3.45 -4.90 -3.84
N ARG A 167 -3.74 -3.74 -3.22
CA ARG A 167 -4.23 -3.68 -1.84
C ARG A 167 -5.35 -2.65 -1.71
N PHE A 168 -6.47 -3.08 -1.16
CA PHE A 168 -7.54 -2.20 -0.74
C PHE A 168 -7.48 -1.99 0.76
N ILE A 169 -7.06 -0.82 1.19
CA ILE A 169 -6.97 -0.47 2.61
C ILE A 169 -8.22 0.33 2.97
N LYS A 170 -8.99 -0.20 3.92
CA LYS A 170 -10.12 0.50 4.51
C LYS A 170 -9.77 0.86 5.94
N ILE A 171 -9.89 2.15 6.26
CA ILE A 171 -9.76 2.65 7.62
C ILE A 171 -11.17 3.10 8.04
N PRO A 172 -11.89 2.26 8.80
CA PRO A 172 -13.28 2.52 9.14
C PRO A 172 -13.40 3.75 10.04
N ASP A 173 -14.46 4.52 9.84
CA ASP A 173 -14.85 5.57 10.78
C ASP A 173 -15.13 4.93 12.16
N CYS A 174 -14.64 5.56 13.22
CA CYS A 174 -14.80 5.12 14.59
C CYS A 174 -16.29 4.99 14.98
N SER A 175 -17.18 5.76 14.33
CA SER A 175 -18.64 5.67 14.50
C SER A 175 -19.23 4.33 14.04
N SER A 176 -18.56 3.60 13.15
CA SER A 176 -19.03 2.34 12.58
C SER A 176 -18.60 1.09 13.35
N GLN A 177 -17.64 1.20 14.27
CA GLN A 177 -17.20 0.05 15.08
C GLN A 177 -18.14 -0.25 16.25
N GLU A 178 -18.86 0.75 16.76
CA GLU A 178 -19.85 0.52 17.83
C GLU A 178 -21.06 -0.30 17.33
N SER A 179 -21.53 -0.11 16.10
CA SER A 179 -22.69 -0.86 15.57
C SER A 179 -22.43 -2.36 15.42
N TYR A 180 -21.19 -2.78 15.14
CA TYR A 180 -20.84 -4.21 15.05
C TYR A 180 -20.78 -4.92 16.41
N LEU A 181 -20.54 -4.17 17.50
CA LEU A 181 -20.54 -4.73 18.85
C LEU A 181 -21.96 -4.87 19.42
N PHE A 182 -22.91 -4.03 18.99
CA PHE A 182 -24.31 -4.12 19.43
C PHE A 182 -25.12 -5.19 18.68
N ASP A 183 -24.83 -5.47 17.40
CA ASP A 183 -25.56 -6.49 16.64
C ASP A 183 -25.22 -7.93 17.08
N ASN A 184 -24.08 -8.16 17.74
CA ASN A 184 -23.66 -9.48 18.20
C ASN A 184 -23.90 -9.75 19.70
N GLN A 185 -24.61 -8.87 20.42
CA GLN A 185 -24.96 -9.09 21.83
C GLN A 185 -26.46 -9.32 22.11
N THR A 186 -27.32 -9.39 21.10
CA THR A 186 -28.75 -9.63 21.34
C THR A 186 -29.15 -11.09 21.10
N VAL A 187 -28.72 -12.02 21.97
CA VAL A 187 -29.55 -13.19 22.35
C VAL A 187 -29.18 -13.64 23.78
N PHE A 188 -30.23 -13.87 24.57
CA PHE A 188 -30.29 -14.52 25.89
C PHE A 188 -30.21 -13.62 27.14
N TYR A 189 -31.32 -12.94 27.44
CA TYR A 189 -31.80 -12.85 28.82
C TYR A 189 -33.26 -13.33 28.93
N GLY A 190 -33.40 -14.51 29.56
CA GLY A 190 -34.50 -15.01 30.39
C GLY A 190 -35.95 -14.64 30.06
N GLN A 191 -36.71 -15.63 29.58
CA GLN A 191 -38.09 -15.80 30.03
C GLN A 191 -38.08 -16.53 31.38
N PHE A 192 -38.23 -15.76 32.47
CA PHE A 192 -38.93 -16.23 33.66
C PHE A 192 -40.28 -15.52 33.67
N ASN A 193 -41.38 -16.28 33.68
CA ASN A 193 -42.65 -15.92 34.32
C ASN A 193 -43.67 -17.06 34.14
N GLY A 194 -44.27 -17.50 35.25
CA GLY A 194 -45.56 -18.20 35.30
C GLY A 194 -45.48 -19.69 35.60
#